data_AF-A0AAV1RB69-F1
#
_entry.id   AF-A0AAV1RB69-F1
#
_cell.length_a   1.000
_cell.length_b   1.000
_cell.length_c   1.000
_cell.angle_alpha   90.00
_cell.angle_beta   90.00
_cell.angle_gamma   90.00
#
_symmetry.space_group_name_H-M   'P 1'
#
loop_
_entity.id
_entity.type
_entity.pdbx_description
1 polymer ?
#
loop_
_entity_poly.entity_id
_entity_poly.type
_entity_poly.pdbx_seq_one_letter_code
_entity_poly.pdbx_strand_id
1 'polypeptide(L)'
;QITAESSSTEDLSKTTTAESSPTAAAVHSTKPSLIWTETIRRHLAHIPRLGAVPKNIHIAPSQTQSKSSSKDLVTFYYTQTLDHFNYKPESYTTFRQRYMINFKYWGGASTSAPIFVFFGAEEDMDDDLEYIGFLTDNASHFKALLVYIE
;
A
#
# COMPACT_ATOMS: atom_id res chain seq x y z
N GLN A 1 33.44 -14.75 -41.23
CA GLN A 1 34.24 -13.51 -41.38
C GLN A 1 33.37 -12.54 -42.17
N ILE A 2 32.70 -11.61 -41.49
CA ILE A 2 31.79 -10.62 -42.08
C ILE A 2 32.08 -9.28 -41.40
N THR A 3 32.08 -8.22 -42.21
CA THR A 3 32.58 -6.88 -41.91
C THR A 3 31.74 -6.11 -40.89
N ALA A 4 32.39 -5.31 -40.06
CA ALA A 4 31.77 -4.20 -39.34
C ALA A 4 32.62 -2.93 -39.60
N GLU A 5 31.98 -1.88 -40.12
CA GLU A 5 32.64 -0.61 -40.42
C GLU A 5 32.67 0.32 -39.20
N SER A 6 33.73 1.11 -39.12
CA SER A 6 33.99 2.08 -38.05
C SER A 6 33.25 3.40 -38.31
N SER A 7 32.86 4.11 -37.25
CA SER A 7 32.50 5.53 -37.32
C SER A 7 33.17 6.32 -36.20
N SER A 8 33.84 7.37 -36.62
CA SER A 8 34.67 8.34 -35.88
C SER A 8 34.59 9.65 -36.68
N THR A 9 34.62 10.88 -36.15
CA THR A 9 34.83 11.45 -34.80
C THR A 9 34.54 12.97 -34.88
N GLU A 10 34.61 13.69 -33.74
CA GLU A 10 34.75 15.17 -33.62
C GLU A 10 33.48 16.05 -33.93
N ASP A 11 33.35 17.32 -33.51
CA ASP A 11 34.29 18.21 -32.80
C ASP A 11 33.67 19.32 -31.89
N LEU A 12 34.56 19.93 -31.09
CA LEU A 12 34.62 21.14 -30.26
C LEU A 12 33.62 22.35 -30.38
N SER A 13 33.13 22.78 -29.19
CA SER A 13 33.25 24.12 -28.53
C SER A 13 32.90 25.48 -29.19
N LYS A 14 32.23 26.37 -28.42
CA LYS A 14 32.60 27.78 -28.00
C LYS A 14 31.37 28.56 -27.43
N THR A 15 31.39 29.30 -26.29
CA THR A 15 32.11 30.55 -25.88
C THR A 15 31.42 31.82 -26.48
N THR A 16 30.94 32.88 -25.77
CA THR A 16 31.08 33.36 -24.35
C THR A 16 30.13 34.59 -24.03
N THR A 17 30.11 35.08 -22.76
CA THR A 17 29.89 36.51 -22.33
C THR A 17 28.44 37.06 -22.23
N ALA A 18 28.06 38.04 -21.38
CA ALA A 18 28.37 38.47 -19.99
C ALA A 18 27.47 39.68 -19.62
N GLU A 19 27.28 39.97 -18.31
CA GLU A 19 26.84 41.28 -17.74
C GLU A 19 25.44 41.85 -18.15
N SER A 20 24.80 42.79 -17.42
CA SER A 20 25.09 43.49 -16.16
C SER A 20 23.79 43.89 -15.42
N SER A 21 23.90 44.27 -14.14
CA SER A 21 22.82 44.88 -13.34
C SER A 21 22.85 46.41 -13.42
N PRO A 22 21.76 47.10 -13.06
CA PRO A 22 21.90 48.37 -12.35
C PRO A 22 21.12 48.41 -11.02
N THR A 23 21.36 49.50 -10.26
CA THR A 23 21.13 49.62 -8.81
C THR A 23 19.86 50.40 -8.44
N ALA A 24 19.45 50.24 -7.18
CA ALA A 24 18.23 50.74 -6.54
C ALA A 24 17.92 52.25 -6.63
N ALA A 25 16.63 52.56 -6.49
CA ALA A 25 16.09 53.83 -6.01
C ALA A 25 15.16 53.58 -4.79
N ALA A 26 14.97 54.59 -3.94
CA ALA A 26 14.64 54.38 -2.52
C ALA A 26 13.19 54.74 -2.11
N VAL A 27 12.71 54.02 -1.08
CA VAL A 27 11.77 54.45 -0.01
C VAL A 27 10.45 55.12 -0.40
N HIS A 28 9.35 54.41 -0.16
CA HIS A 28 8.24 54.95 0.62
C HIS A 28 7.81 53.95 1.70
N SER A 29 7.79 54.39 2.96
CA SER A 29 7.36 53.59 4.10
C SER A 29 5.86 53.75 4.33
N THR A 30 5.12 52.65 4.19
CA THR A 30 3.73 52.56 4.66
C THR A 30 3.44 51.14 5.11
N LYS A 31 3.47 50.89 6.43
CA LYS A 31 2.93 49.66 7.02
C LYS A 31 1.45 49.86 7.32
N PRO A 32 0.61 48.91 6.94
CA PRO A 32 -0.47 48.51 7.82
C PRO A 32 -0.57 46.99 8.03
N SER A 33 -0.87 46.63 9.28
CA SER A 33 -1.73 45.49 9.64
C SER A 33 -1.38 44.10 9.09
N LEU A 34 -0.49 43.40 9.80
CA LEU A 34 -0.46 41.93 9.80
C LEU A 34 -1.74 41.39 10.46
N ILE A 35 -2.69 40.91 9.67
CA ILE A 35 -3.79 40.03 10.11
C ILE A 35 -3.75 38.73 9.31
N TRP A 36 -2.85 37.82 9.71
CA TRP A 36 -2.89 36.44 9.28
C TRP A 36 -4.04 35.72 9.99
N THR A 37 -5.15 35.49 9.30
CA THR A 37 -6.21 34.59 9.76
C THR A 37 -5.88 33.16 9.37
N GLU A 38 -5.04 32.50 10.16
CA GLU A 38 -4.72 31.08 9.98
C GLU A 38 -5.96 30.24 10.32
N THR A 39 -6.74 29.88 9.30
CA THR A 39 -7.90 29.01 9.47
C THR A 39 -7.40 27.57 9.60
N ILE A 40 -7.07 27.16 10.83
CA ILE A 40 -6.73 25.77 11.16
C ILE A 40 -7.96 24.90 10.92
N ARG A 41 -8.10 24.43 9.69
CA ARG A 41 -9.03 23.36 9.32
C ARG A 41 -8.54 22.10 9.99
N ARG A 42 -9.05 21.81 11.18
CA ARG A 42 -8.81 20.52 11.85
C ARG A 42 -9.41 19.43 10.97
N HIS A 43 -8.59 18.85 10.09
CA HIS A 43 -8.84 17.50 9.65
C HIS A 43 -8.80 16.63 10.91
N LEU A 44 -9.98 16.28 11.40
CA LEU A 44 -10.13 15.24 12.41
C LEU A 44 -9.54 13.99 11.76
N ALA A 45 -8.31 13.64 12.14
CA ALA A 45 -7.63 12.48 11.60
C ALA A 45 -8.54 11.28 11.85
N HIS A 46 -9.04 10.68 10.77
CA HIS A 46 -9.78 9.43 10.86
C HIS A 46 -8.75 8.36 11.20
N ILE A 47 -8.52 8.14 12.50
CA ILE A 47 -7.58 7.15 13.00
C ILE A 47 -8.16 5.78 12.60
N PRO A 48 -7.54 5.04 11.67
CA PRO A 48 -8.03 3.74 11.27
C PRO A 48 -7.89 2.80 12.47
N ARG A 49 -9.00 2.17 12.88
CA ARG A 49 -9.02 1.31 14.08
C ARG A 49 -8.29 0.00 13.82
N LEU A 50 -7.01 -0.04 14.20
CA LEU A 50 -6.22 -1.27 14.37
C LEU A 50 -6.76 -2.07 15.57
N GLY A 51 -7.88 -2.77 15.38
CA GLY A 51 -8.51 -3.57 16.43
C GLY A 51 -9.02 -4.90 15.89
N ALA A 52 -8.51 -6.00 16.44
CA ALA A 52 -9.26 -7.25 16.51
C ALA A 52 -10.36 -7.09 17.57
N VAL A 53 -11.57 -7.56 17.29
CA VAL A 53 -12.66 -7.51 18.27
C VAL A 53 -12.47 -8.65 19.28
N PRO A 54 -12.45 -8.40 20.61
CA PRO A 54 -12.34 -9.48 21.57
C PRO A 54 -13.57 -10.38 21.51
N LYS A 55 -13.38 -11.71 21.39
CA LYS A 55 -14.43 -12.72 21.18
C LYS A 55 -15.60 -12.67 22.20
N ASN A 56 -15.45 -11.99 23.35
CA ASN A 56 -16.42 -11.95 24.45
C ASN A 56 -17.17 -10.61 24.69
N ILE A 57 -17.12 -9.62 23.79
CA ILE A 57 -17.85 -8.34 24.00
C ILE A 57 -19.00 -8.16 23.02
N HIS A 58 -20.24 -8.37 23.50
CA HIS A 58 -21.47 -7.94 22.84
C HIS A 58 -21.60 -6.39 22.82
N ILE A 59 -20.81 -5.73 21.98
CA ILE A 59 -21.06 -4.34 21.58
C ILE A 59 -22.11 -4.37 20.48
N ALA A 60 -23.25 -3.71 20.71
CA ALA A 60 -24.23 -3.48 19.66
C ALA A 60 -23.56 -2.75 18.49
N PRO A 61 -23.58 -3.28 17.26
CA PRO A 61 -22.78 -2.73 16.17
C PRO A 61 -23.32 -1.35 15.75
N SER A 62 -22.50 -0.32 15.93
CA SER A 62 -22.66 0.90 15.13
C SER A 62 -22.49 0.51 13.67
N GLN A 63 -23.46 0.87 12.83
CA GLN A 63 -23.59 0.39 11.45
C GLN A 63 -22.45 0.85 10.52
N THR A 64 -21.30 0.18 10.60
CA THR A 64 -20.20 0.33 9.62
C THR A 64 -19.22 -0.84 9.55
N GLN A 65 -19.43 -1.95 10.28
CA GLN A 65 -18.63 -3.16 10.09
C GLN A 65 -18.94 -3.78 8.72
N SER A 66 -17.98 -3.74 7.81
CA SER A 66 -18.08 -4.38 6.51
C SER A 66 -17.84 -5.88 6.65
N LYS A 67 -18.88 -6.62 7.02
CA LYS A 67 -18.81 -8.08 7.13
C LYS A 67 -18.29 -8.65 5.81
N SER A 68 -17.12 -9.28 5.85
CA SER A 68 -16.65 -10.13 4.76
C SER A 68 -17.70 -11.22 4.60
N SER A 69 -18.50 -11.14 3.54
CA SER A 69 -19.44 -12.22 3.27
C SER A 69 -18.62 -13.38 2.70
N SER A 70 -18.78 -14.59 3.23
CA SER A 70 -18.05 -15.77 2.75
C SER A 70 -18.24 -16.03 1.25
N LYS A 71 -19.28 -15.45 0.65
CA LYS A 71 -19.58 -15.43 -0.79
C LYS A 71 -18.59 -14.63 -1.63
N ASP A 72 -17.91 -13.64 -1.05
CA ASP A 72 -16.92 -12.78 -1.73
C ASP A 72 -15.49 -13.35 -1.66
N LEU A 73 -15.27 -14.44 -0.91
CA LEU A 73 -13.98 -15.11 -0.75
C LEU A 73 -13.86 -16.28 -1.72
N VAL A 74 -12.71 -16.38 -2.39
CA VAL A 74 -12.35 -17.53 -3.21
C VAL A 74 -11.19 -18.26 -2.55
N THR A 75 -11.40 -19.55 -2.25
CA THR A 75 -10.38 -20.42 -1.65
C THR A 75 -9.43 -20.97 -2.71
N PHE A 76 -8.14 -20.92 -2.40
CA PHE A 76 -7.05 -21.46 -3.17
C PHE A 76 -6.11 -22.27 -2.26
N TYR A 77 -5.12 -22.91 -2.86
CA TYR A 77 -4.09 -23.63 -2.13
C TYR A 77 -2.73 -23.44 -2.81
N TYR A 78 -1.71 -23.12 -2.01
CA TYR A 78 -0.31 -23.03 -2.42
C TYR A 78 0.42 -24.33 -2.09
N THR A 79 1.36 -24.76 -2.93
CA THR A 79 2.18 -25.94 -2.65
C THR A 79 3.43 -25.47 -1.91
N GLN A 80 3.38 -25.57 -0.58
CA GLN A 80 4.43 -25.08 0.33
C GLN A 80 5.43 -26.19 0.66
N THR A 81 6.71 -25.84 0.86
CA THR A 81 7.73 -26.77 1.37
C THR A 81 7.43 -27.12 2.83
N LEU A 82 7.57 -28.40 3.21
CA LEU A 82 7.29 -28.83 4.58
C LEU A 82 8.38 -28.39 5.57
N ASP A 83 9.65 -28.49 5.18
CA ASP A 83 10.80 -28.10 6.01
C ASP A 83 11.62 -27.00 5.30
N HIS A 84 11.52 -25.78 5.81
CA HIS A 84 12.27 -24.62 5.30
C HIS A 84 13.69 -24.49 5.87
N PHE A 85 14.10 -25.36 6.79
CA PHE A 85 15.36 -25.26 7.53
C PHE A 85 16.39 -26.35 7.15
N ASN A 86 16.03 -27.24 6.22
CA ASN A 86 16.86 -28.36 5.78
C ASN A 86 16.84 -28.51 4.25
N TYR A 87 18.02 -28.73 3.67
CA TYR A 87 18.24 -28.76 2.20
C TYR A 87 18.55 -30.16 1.66
N LYS A 88 18.36 -31.21 2.47
CA LYS A 88 18.52 -32.60 2.01
C LYS A 88 17.37 -33.01 1.06
N PRO A 89 17.58 -33.95 0.13
CA PRO A 89 16.55 -34.38 -0.83
C PRO A 89 15.21 -34.77 -0.21
N GLU A 90 15.24 -35.38 0.98
CA GLU A 90 14.06 -35.85 1.71
C GLU A 90 13.22 -34.71 2.33
N SER A 91 13.81 -33.51 2.45
CA SER A 91 13.20 -32.33 3.06
C SER A 91 12.32 -31.52 2.09
N TYR A 92 12.47 -31.74 0.78
CA TYR A 92 11.65 -31.12 -0.27
C TYR A 92 10.26 -31.75 -0.42
N THR A 93 9.74 -32.41 0.62
CA THR A 93 8.33 -32.77 0.69
C THR A 93 7.48 -31.50 0.78
N THR A 94 6.25 -31.56 0.28
CA THR A 94 5.37 -30.39 0.18
C THR A 94 3.97 -30.69 0.69
N PHE A 95 3.26 -29.64 1.10
CA PHE A 95 1.85 -29.70 1.51
C PHE A 95 1.04 -28.59 0.83
N ARG A 96 -0.29 -28.66 0.92
CA ARG A 96 -1.21 -27.69 0.30
C ARG A 96 -1.70 -26.70 1.36
N GLN A 97 -0.97 -25.60 1.54
CA GLN A 97 -1.35 -24.49 2.43
C GLN A 97 -2.58 -23.77 1.84
N ARG A 98 -3.68 -23.67 2.59
CA ARG A 98 -4.89 -22.96 2.16
C ARG A 98 -4.64 -21.44 2.21
N TYR A 99 -5.24 -20.72 1.28
CA TYR A 99 -5.37 -19.27 1.39
C TYR A 99 -6.67 -18.81 0.70
N MET A 100 -7.23 -17.69 1.13
CA MET A 100 -8.46 -17.13 0.58
C MET A 100 -8.20 -15.72 0.05
N ILE A 101 -8.82 -15.37 -1.07
CA ILE A 101 -8.72 -14.02 -1.65
C ILE A 101 -10.10 -13.39 -1.78
N ASN A 102 -10.23 -12.12 -1.37
CA ASN A 102 -11.38 -11.28 -1.67
C ASN A 102 -11.00 -10.25 -2.75
N PHE A 103 -11.64 -10.37 -3.92
CA PHE A 103 -11.39 -9.50 -5.09
C PHE A 103 -12.31 -8.27 -5.15
N LYS A 104 -13.34 -8.19 -4.30
CA LYS A 104 -14.49 -7.28 -4.41
C LYS A 104 -14.15 -5.80 -4.58
N TYR A 105 -13.04 -5.36 -4.00
CA TYR A 105 -12.60 -3.96 -4.01
C TYR A 105 -11.29 -3.73 -4.76
N TRP A 106 -10.67 -4.78 -5.32
CA TRP A 106 -9.32 -4.66 -5.87
C TRP A 106 -9.29 -3.77 -7.13
N GLY A 107 -8.45 -2.74 -7.10
CA GLY A 107 -8.26 -1.82 -8.22
C GLY A 107 -7.46 -2.40 -9.40
N GLY A 108 -6.98 -3.64 -9.28
CA GLY A 108 -6.14 -4.29 -10.28
C GLY A 108 -4.68 -3.84 -10.24
N ALA A 109 -3.77 -4.68 -10.75
CA ALA A 109 -2.34 -4.39 -10.76
C ALA A 109 -1.96 -3.13 -11.57
N SER A 110 -2.74 -2.78 -12.60
CA SER A 110 -2.52 -1.60 -13.45
C SER A 110 -2.67 -0.27 -12.71
N THR A 111 -3.42 -0.23 -11.60
CA THR A 111 -3.56 0.96 -10.75
C THR A 111 -2.55 0.98 -9.61
N SER A 112 -1.63 0.01 -9.55
CA SER A 112 -0.75 -0.24 -8.39
C SER A 112 -1.52 -0.38 -7.06
N ALA A 113 -2.73 -0.92 -7.12
CA ALA A 113 -3.56 -1.17 -5.96
C ALA A 113 -2.85 -2.11 -4.95
N PRO A 114 -2.85 -1.79 -3.65
CA PRO A 114 -2.13 -2.56 -2.64
C PRO A 114 -2.74 -3.94 -2.42
N ILE A 115 -1.94 -4.83 -1.84
CA ILE A 115 -2.40 -6.10 -1.29
C ILE A 115 -2.35 -5.98 0.23
N PHE A 116 -3.46 -6.23 0.91
CA PHE A 116 -3.51 -6.41 2.35
C PHE A 116 -3.50 -7.90 2.65
N VAL A 117 -2.54 -8.33 3.45
CA VAL A 117 -2.33 -9.74 3.82
C VAL A 117 -2.63 -9.91 5.30
N PHE A 118 -3.49 -10.87 5.62
CA PHE A 118 -3.62 -11.43 6.97
C PHE A 118 -2.87 -12.76 7.02
N PHE A 119 -2.11 -12.96 8.10
CA PHE A 119 -1.44 -14.22 8.41
C PHE A 119 -2.23 -14.89 9.53
N GLY A 120 -2.63 -16.14 9.30
CA GLY A 120 -3.38 -16.97 10.23
C GLY A 120 -2.77 -17.00 11.62
N ALA A 121 -3.66 -17.07 12.62
CA ALA A 121 -3.31 -17.31 14.00
C ALA A 121 -3.26 -18.83 14.28
N GLU A 122 -3.62 -19.24 15.49
CA GLU A 122 -3.64 -20.64 15.93
C GLU A 122 -4.93 -21.42 15.63
N GLU A 123 -5.98 -20.76 15.12
CA GLU A 123 -7.33 -21.31 14.88
C GLU A 123 -7.65 -21.46 13.37
N ASP A 124 -8.77 -22.11 13.02
CA ASP A 124 -9.26 -22.17 11.63
C ASP A 124 -9.56 -20.76 11.10
N MET A 125 -9.07 -20.46 9.90
CA MET A 125 -9.26 -19.18 9.23
C MET A 125 -10.74 -18.78 9.06
N ASP A 126 -11.67 -19.74 8.98
CA ASP A 126 -13.11 -19.47 8.86
C ASP A 126 -13.68 -18.82 10.14
N ASP A 127 -13.15 -19.15 11.33
CA ASP A 127 -13.53 -18.51 12.61
C ASP A 127 -12.93 -17.10 12.73
N ASP A 128 -11.67 -16.94 12.33
CA ASP A 128 -10.93 -15.68 12.43
C ASP A 128 -11.51 -14.59 11.50
N LEU A 129 -12.01 -14.98 10.32
CA LEU A 129 -12.64 -14.10 9.34
C LEU A 129 -13.87 -13.33 9.86
N GLU A 130 -14.54 -13.77 10.92
CA GLU A 130 -15.64 -13.02 11.55
C GLU A 130 -15.14 -11.84 12.41
N TYR A 131 -13.93 -11.92 12.97
CA TYR A 131 -13.41 -10.95 13.94
C TYR A 131 -12.41 -9.94 13.34
N ILE A 132 -11.80 -10.24 12.18
CA ILE A 132 -10.77 -9.41 11.54
C ILE A 132 -11.41 -8.33 10.64
N GLY A 133 -11.88 -7.25 11.25
CA GLY A 133 -12.49 -6.12 10.53
C GLY A 133 -11.50 -5.19 9.82
N PHE A 134 -10.26 -5.06 10.30
CA PHE A 134 -9.33 -4.02 9.81
C PHE A 134 -9.06 -4.08 8.30
N LEU A 135 -8.87 -5.27 7.75
CA LEU A 135 -8.59 -5.44 6.32
C LEU A 135 -9.82 -5.10 5.46
N THR A 136 -10.99 -5.64 5.81
CA THR A 136 -12.24 -5.43 5.05
C THR A 136 -12.73 -4.00 5.12
N ASP A 137 -12.74 -3.38 6.30
CA ASP A 137 -13.23 -2.02 6.51
C ASP A 137 -12.41 -0.97 5.72
N ASN A 138 -11.13 -1.26 5.47
CA ASN A 138 -10.24 -0.39 4.70
C ASN A 138 -10.17 -0.76 3.20
N ALA A 139 -10.53 -1.98 2.80
CA ALA A 139 -10.36 -2.50 1.43
C ALA A 139 -10.95 -1.59 0.34
N SER A 140 -12.18 -1.10 0.57
CA SER A 140 -12.91 -0.26 -0.37
C SER A 140 -12.29 1.12 -0.60
N HIS A 141 -11.60 1.66 0.41
CA HIS A 141 -10.92 2.95 0.38
C HIS A 141 -9.59 2.86 -0.39
N PHE A 142 -8.76 1.88 -0.04
CA PHE A 142 -7.44 1.67 -0.66
C PHE A 142 -7.49 0.91 -1.99
N LYS A 143 -8.67 0.42 -2.41
CA LYS A 143 -8.86 -0.50 -3.54
C LYS A 143 -8.02 -1.78 -3.40
N ALA A 144 -7.86 -2.26 -2.17
CA ALA A 144 -6.94 -3.34 -1.86
C ALA A 144 -7.45 -4.71 -2.35
N LEU A 145 -6.53 -5.56 -2.77
CA LEU A 145 -6.75 -7.01 -2.77
C LEU A 145 -6.61 -7.51 -1.33
N LEU A 146 -7.52 -8.36 -0.86
CA LEU A 146 -7.38 -9.00 0.45
C LEU A 146 -6.93 -10.44 0.26
N VAL A 147 -5.87 -10.83 0.96
CA VAL A 147 -5.35 -12.20 0.99
C VAL A 147 -5.28 -12.65 2.44
N TYR A 148 -5.88 -13.79 2.74
CA TYR A 148 -5.84 -14.44 4.05
C TYR A 148 -5.10 -15.75 3.87
N ILE A 149 -4.01 -15.94 4.60
CA ILE A 149 -3.17 -17.14 4.54
C ILE A 149 -3.40 -17.93 5.83
N GLU A 150 -3.67 -19.23 5.71
CA GLU A 150 -3.71 -20.16 6.85
C GLU A 150 -2.30 -20.61 7.25
#